data_AF-A0AA51CAS1-F1
#
_entry.id   AF-A0AA51CAS1-F1
#
_cell.length_a   1.000
_cell.length_b   1.000
_cell.length_c   1.000
_cell.angle_alpha   90.00
_cell.angle_beta   90.00
_cell.angle_gamma   90.00
#
_symmetry.space_group_name_H-M   'P 1'
#
loop_
_entity.id
_entity.type
_entity.pdbx_description
1 polymer ?
#
loop_
_entity_poly.entity_id
_entity_poly.type
_entity_poly.pdbx_seq_one_letter_code
_entity_poly.pdbx_strand_id
1 'polypeptide(L)'
;MNSSFKILCNGVVLETIERDKIYDEAHPNAVWIHMGQQYLVKEVNENLQTITVIRKDMDYYTKTMKEINVSNIKEEERIVYSDNHCSLCKGALTVTRHIWGYKVMKDDQVLEIHNEEFPSTSINTKG
;
A
#
# COMPACT_ATOMS: atom_id res chain seq x y z
N MET A 1 -11.45 -12.45 -4.86
CA MET A 1 -12.16 -11.85 -3.71
C MET A 1 -11.17 -10.97 -2.98
N ASN A 2 -11.37 -9.65 -2.96
CA ASN A 2 -10.55 -8.74 -2.16
C ASN A 2 -10.85 -9.04 -0.69
N SER A 3 -9.90 -9.70 -0.01
CA SER A 3 -10.01 -9.91 1.43
C SER A 3 -9.47 -8.68 2.13
N SER A 4 -10.10 -8.32 3.25
CA SER A 4 -9.75 -7.15 4.05
C SER A 4 -9.29 -7.56 5.44
N PHE A 5 -8.41 -6.77 6.04
CA PHE A 5 -7.84 -7.00 7.36
C PHE A 5 -8.31 -5.93 8.33
N LYS A 6 -8.58 -6.30 9.58
CA LYS A 6 -8.89 -5.36 10.65
C LYS A 6 -7.61 -4.88 11.31
N ILE A 7 -7.44 -3.56 11.45
CA ILE A 7 -6.34 -2.97 12.20
C ILE A 7 -6.79 -2.79 13.66
N LEU A 8 -6.08 -3.42 14.58
CA LEU A 8 -6.43 -3.53 16.00
C LEU A 8 -5.43 -2.78 16.88
N CYS A 9 -5.91 -1.97 17.80
CA CYS A 9 -5.13 -1.39 18.89
C CYS A 9 -5.80 -1.72 20.22
N ASN A 10 -5.09 -2.44 21.11
CA ASN A 10 -5.61 -2.89 22.41
C ASN A 10 -6.97 -3.60 22.30
N GLY A 11 -7.15 -4.45 21.28
CA GLY A 11 -8.39 -5.19 21.04
C GLY A 11 -9.53 -4.40 20.38
N VAL A 12 -9.34 -3.10 20.13
CA VAL A 12 -10.32 -2.25 19.44
C VAL A 12 -9.97 -2.16 17.96
N VAL A 13 -10.96 -2.34 17.08
CA VAL A 13 -10.81 -2.13 15.64
C VAL A 13 -10.75 -0.62 15.36
N LEU A 14 -9.66 -0.17 14.74
CA LEU A 14 -9.50 1.21 14.30
C LEU A 14 -9.98 1.39 12.86
N GLU A 15 -9.55 0.51 11.96
CA GLU A 15 -9.85 0.58 10.52
C GLU A 15 -9.86 -0.81 9.90
N THR A 16 -10.31 -0.91 8.65
CA THR A 16 -10.18 -2.09 7.81
C THR A 16 -9.41 -1.73 6.54
N ILE A 17 -8.38 -2.51 6.20
CA ILE A 17 -7.51 -2.28 5.04
C ILE A 17 -7.61 -3.44 4.05
N GLU A 18 -7.50 -3.15 2.75
CA GLU A 18 -7.48 -4.18 1.70
C GLU A 18 -6.16 -4.95 1.72
N ARG A 19 -6.20 -6.27 1.50
CA ARG A 19 -5.01 -7.14 1.53
C ARG A 19 -3.86 -6.62 0.65
N ASP A 20 -4.17 -6.07 -0.52
CA ASP A 20 -3.16 -5.61 -1.47
C ASP A 20 -2.42 -4.33 -1.02
N LYS A 21 -2.94 -3.63 -0.02
CA LYS A 21 -2.33 -2.42 0.57
C LYS A 21 -1.52 -2.70 1.82
N ILE A 22 -1.67 -3.87 2.44
CA ILE A 22 -1.07 -4.17 3.75
C ILE A 22 0.43 -3.97 3.74
N TYR A 23 1.15 -4.59 2.81
CA TYR A 23 2.60 -4.50 2.81
C TYR A 23 3.12 -3.13 2.34
N ASP A 24 2.26 -2.29 1.75
CA ASP A 24 2.60 -0.93 1.35
C ASP A 24 2.40 0.07 2.51
N GLU A 25 1.31 -0.09 3.28
CA GLU A 25 0.88 0.89 4.28
C GLU A 25 1.09 0.44 5.73
N ALA A 26 1.05 -0.88 5.97
CA ALA A 26 0.99 -1.48 7.29
C ALA A 26 1.81 -2.80 7.37
N HIS A 27 2.98 -2.83 6.74
CA HIS A 27 3.93 -3.93 6.89
C HIS A 27 4.45 -4.00 8.34
N PRO A 28 4.99 -5.15 8.80
CA PRO A 28 5.65 -5.22 10.10
C PRO A 28 6.69 -4.10 10.27
N ASN A 29 6.67 -3.43 11.44
CA ASN A 29 7.48 -2.25 11.76
C ASN A 29 7.14 -0.94 11.02
N ALA A 30 6.09 -0.92 10.19
CA ALA A 30 5.61 0.30 9.59
C ALA A 30 5.11 1.30 10.65
N VAL A 31 5.33 2.58 10.39
CA VAL A 31 4.62 3.68 11.05
C VAL A 31 3.34 3.93 10.27
N TRP A 32 2.24 3.42 10.80
CA TRP A 32 0.91 3.62 10.25
C TRP A 32 0.26 4.86 10.89
N ILE A 33 -0.27 5.76 10.06
CA ILE A 33 -0.88 7.01 10.50
C ILE A 33 -2.37 6.96 10.21
N HIS A 34 -3.18 7.15 11.26
CA HIS A 34 -4.62 7.18 11.16
C HIS A 34 -5.18 8.36 11.94
N MET A 35 -5.95 9.22 11.26
CA MET A 35 -6.53 10.44 11.84
C MET A 35 -5.51 11.31 12.62
N GLY A 36 -4.31 11.45 12.07
CA GLY A 36 -3.22 12.25 12.67
C GLY A 36 -2.55 11.59 13.89
N GLN A 37 -2.90 10.35 14.23
CA GLN A 37 -2.25 9.57 15.27
C GLN A 37 -1.31 8.54 14.66
N GLN A 38 -0.14 8.39 15.27
CA GLN A 38 0.87 7.42 14.85
C GLN A 38 0.75 6.12 15.62
N TYR A 39 0.90 5.03 14.88
CA TYR A 39 0.90 3.68 15.39
C TYR A 39 2.06 2.90 14.80
N LEU A 40 2.73 2.11 15.62
CA LEU A 40 3.73 1.15 15.17
C LEU A 40 3.04 -0.19 14.89
N VAL A 41 3.17 -0.69 13.67
CA VAL A 41 2.70 -2.02 13.30
C VAL A 41 3.58 -3.08 13.94
N LYS A 42 2.96 -3.99 14.70
CA LYS A 42 3.64 -5.08 15.39
C LYS A 42 3.58 -6.40 14.64
N GLU A 43 2.41 -6.72 14.10
CA GLU A 43 2.18 -8.03 13.48
C GLU A 43 1.10 -7.91 12.40
N VAL A 44 1.31 -8.62 11.29
CA VAL A 44 0.28 -8.92 10.30
C VAL A 44 -0.07 -10.40 10.43
N ASN A 45 -1.29 -10.70 10.86
CA ASN A 45 -1.76 -12.07 11.05
C ASN A 45 -2.68 -12.47 9.89
N GLU A 46 -2.12 -13.20 8.93
CA GLU A 46 -2.82 -13.67 7.72
C GLU A 46 -4.00 -14.61 8.03
N ASN A 47 -3.86 -15.45 9.06
CA ASN A 47 -4.88 -16.45 9.44
C ASN A 47 -6.12 -15.79 10.04
N LEU A 48 -5.91 -14.78 10.89
CA LEU A 48 -6.99 -14.04 11.56
C LEU A 48 -7.47 -12.83 10.76
N GLN A 49 -6.76 -12.46 9.68
CA GLN A 49 -7.00 -11.25 8.90
C GLN A 49 -6.97 -9.99 9.78
N THR A 50 -5.96 -9.90 10.65
CA THR A 50 -5.79 -8.78 11.58
C THR A 50 -4.38 -8.21 11.52
N ILE A 51 -4.27 -6.91 11.75
CA ILE A 51 -3.00 -6.21 11.94
C ILE A 51 -3.00 -5.63 13.35
N THR A 52 -2.02 -6.01 14.16
CA THR A 52 -1.89 -5.49 15.52
C THR A 52 -0.98 -4.27 15.50
N VAL A 53 -1.47 -3.15 16.04
CA VAL A 53 -0.73 -1.90 16.15
C VAL A 53 -0.72 -1.39 17.59
N ILE A 54 0.31 -0.63 17.92
CA ILE A 54 0.38 0.10 19.20
C ILE A 54 0.48 1.60 18.93
N ARG A 55 -0.28 2.41 19.66
CA ARG A 55 -0.14 3.87 19.59
C ARG A 55 1.23 4.25 20.14
N LYS A 56 2.00 5.00 19.36
CA LYS A 56 3.34 5.45 19.75
C LYS A 56 3.64 6.78 19.07
N ASP A 57 4.06 7.76 19.86
CA ASP A 57 4.59 9.02 19.35
C ASP A 57 6.02 8.79 18.87
N MET A 58 6.25 9.03 17.57
CA MET A 58 7.50 8.77 16.86
C MET A 58 7.87 10.02 16.06
N ASP A 59 9.14 10.39 16.16
CA ASP A 59 9.72 11.50 15.40
C ASP A 59 10.20 11.07 14.00
N TYR A 60 9.77 9.89 13.53
CA TYR A 60 10.11 9.31 12.24
C TYR A 60 8.89 8.64 11.59
N TYR A 61 8.98 8.36 10.29
CA TYR A 61 8.01 7.58 9.53
C TYR A 61 8.71 6.51 8.69
N THR A 62 7.96 5.55 8.18
CA THR A 62 8.48 4.54 7.24
C THR A 62 8.01 4.82 5.83
N LYS A 63 8.85 4.48 4.85
CA LYS A 63 8.50 4.55 3.43
C LYS A 63 8.99 3.30 2.72
N THR A 64 8.08 2.56 2.12
CA THR A 64 8.40 1.36 1.33
C THR A 64 9.25 1.69 0.11
N MET A 65 10.17 0.79 -0.21
CA MET A 65 10.89 0.74 -1.48
C MET A 65 10.16 -0.24 -2.39
N LYS A 66 9.61 0.27 -3.49
CA LYS A 66 8.69 -0.49 -4.33
C LYS A 66 8.76 -0.11 -5.80
N GLU A 67 8.31 -1.04 -6.63
CA GLU A 67 8.08 -0.86 -8.06
C GLU A 67 6.61 -1.16 -8.35
N ILE A 68 6.04 -0.39 -9.28
CA ILE A 68 4.68 -0.56 -9.76
C ILE A 68 4.76 -0.88 -11.25
N ASN A 69 4.22 -2.02 -11.64
CA ASN A 69 4.11 -2.43 -13.03
C ASN A 69 2.65 -2.44 -13.48
N VAL A 70 2.39 -1.90 -14.68
CA VAL A 70 1.07 -1.96 -15.32
C VAL A 70 1.15 -2.88 -16.53
N SER A 71 0.26 -3.87 -16.59
CA SER A 71 0.24 -4.89 -17.64
C SER A 71 -1.20 -5.29 -18.00
N ASN A 72 -1.35 -6.21 -18.97
CA ASN A 72 -2.63 -6.75 -19.42
C ASN A 72 -3.66 -5.68 -19.80
N ILE A 73 -3.21 -4.61 -20.44
CA ILE A 73 -4.06 -3.47 -20.82
C ILE A 73 -5.02 -3.91 -21.93
N LYS A 74 -6.32 -3.70 -21.69
CA LYS A 74 -7.39 -3.90 -22.66
C LYS A 74 -8.21 -2.62 -22.78
N GLU A 75 -8.07 -1.93 -23.90
CA GLU A 75 -8.89 -0.77 -24.24
C GLU A 75 -10.37 -1.17 -24.40
N GLU A 76 -11.27 -0.40 -23.78
CA GLU A 76 -12.72 -0.58 -23.84
C GLU A 76 -13.40 0.64 -24.49
N GLU A 77 -12.89 1.84 -24.24
CA GLU A 77 -13.42 3.11 -24.75
C GLU A 77 -12.27 4.02 -25.23
N ARG A 78 -12.49 4.79 -26.29
CA ARG A 78 -11.55 5.80 -26.80
C ARG A 78 -12.26 7.05 -27.29
N ILE A 79 -11.75 8.21 -26.92
CA ILE A 79 -12.13 9.53 -27.44
C ILE A 79 -10.91 10.11 -28.16
N VAL A 80 -11.08 10.50 -29.43
CA VAL A 80 -10.04 11.17 -30.22
C VAL A 80 -10.39 12.66 -30.29
N TYR A 81 -9.44 13.52 -29.94
CA TYR A 81 -9.65 14.97 -30.00
C TYR A 81 -9.53 15.49 -31.44
N SER A 82 -10.18 16.62 -31.73
CA SER A 82 -10.38 17.15 -33.09
C SER A 82 -9.10 17.47 -33.87
N ASP A 83 -7.97 17.61 -33.19
CA ASP A 83 -6.64 17.84 -33.79
C ASP A 83 -5.85 16.54 -34.01
N ASN A 84 -6.40 15.38 -33.66
CA ASN A 84 -5.79 14.04 -33.72
C ASN A 84 -4.42 13.92 -33.01
N HIS A 85 -4.03 14.91 -32.19
CA HIS A 85 -2.75 14.88 -31.47
C HIS A 85 -2.85 14.17 -30.12
N CYS A 86 -4.07 13.90 -29.66
CA CYS A 86 -4.31 13.26 -28.38
C CYS A 86 -5.53 12.33 -28.46
N SER A 87 -5.48 11.25 -27.70
CA SER A 87 -6.64 10.41 -27.41
C SER A 87 -6.71 10.11 -25.92
N LEU A 88 -7.94 10.01 -25.41
CA LEU A 88 -8.24 9.50 -24.08
C LEU A 88 -8.75 8.07 -24.24
N CYS A 89 -8.08 7.12 -23.59
CA CYS A 89 -8.50 5.72 -23.56
C CYS A 89 -8.95 5.36 -22.13
N LYS A 90 -9.93 4.47 -22.04
CA LYS A 90 -10.34 3.83 -20.79
C LYS A 90 -10.41 2.33 -21.02
N GLY A 91 -9.97 1.56 -20.03
CA GLY A 91 -9.86 0.12 -20.20
C GLY A 91 -9.59 -0.62 -18.90
N ALA A 92 -9.50 -1.94 -19.02
CA ALA A 92 -9.06 -2.81 -17.94
C ALA A 92 -7.54 -2.94 -17.96
N LEU A 93 -6.92 -3.03 -16.78
CA LEU A 93 -5.48 -3.24 -16.62
C LEU A 93 -5.18 -4.00 -15.32
N THR A 94 -4.01 -4.63 -15.28
CA THR A 94 -3.45 -5.23 -14.06
C THR A 94 -2.37 -4.31 -13.50
N VAL A 95 -2.49 -3.95 -12.21
CA VAL A 95 -1.45 -3.24 -11.47
C VAL A 95 -0.78 -4.23 -10.53
N THR A 96 0.54 -4.39 -10.66
CA THR A 96 1.36 -5.24 -9.79
C THR A 96 2.31 -4.37 -8.97
N ARG A 97 2.38 -4.60 -7.66
CA ARG A 97 3.31 -3.98 -6.73
C ARG A 97 4.32 -5.01 -6.23
N HIS A 98 5.59 -4.66 -6.34
CA HIS A 98 6.73 -5.40 -5.80
C HIS A 98 7.41 -4.52 -4.74
N ILE A 99 7.58 -5.02 -3.52
CA ILE A 99 8.11 -4.26 -2.38
C ILE A 99 9.28 -5.04 -1.79
N TRP A 100 10.49 -4.52 -1.96
CA TRP A 100 11.74 -5.18 -1.55
C TRP A 100 12.34 -4.60 -0.26
N GLY A 101 11.60 -3.74 0.44
CA GLY A 101 11.99 -3.23 1.74
C GLY A 101 11.35 -1.91 2.08
N TYR A 102 11.89 -1.23 3.10
CA TYR A 102 11.44 0.09 3.53
C TYR A 102 12.59 0.91 4.11
N LYS A 103 12.37 2.22 4.20
CA LYS A 103 13.27 3.19 4.81
C LYS A 103 12.64 3.76 6.06
N VAL A 104 13.46 4.00 7.09
CA VAL A 104 13.10 4.84 8.23
C VAL A 104 13.53 6.27 7.91
N MET A 105 12.60 7.21 7.99
CA MET A 105 12.75 8.57 7.50
C MET A 105 12.44 9.57 8.62
N LYS A 106 13.22 10.65 8.73
CA LYS A 106 12.94 11.80 9.60
C LYS A 106 13.34 13.08 8.89
N ASP A 107 12.45 14.06 8.84
CA ASP A 107 12.69 15.36 8.16
C ASP A 107 13.27 15.18 6.74
N ASP A 108 12.67 14.28 5.96
CA ASP A 108 13.10 13.84 4.61
C ASP A 108 14.50 13.19 4.52
N GLN A 109 15.19 12.95 5.63
CA GLN A 109 16.45 12.23 5.69
C GLN A 109 16.24 10.74 5.94
N VAL A 110 17.00 9.90 5.25
CA VAL A 110 17.03 8.45 5.47
C VAL A 110 17.86 8.18 6.71
N LEU A 111 17.24 7.67 7.77
CA LEU A 111 17.94 7.22 8.98
C LEU A 111 18.44 5.78 8.80
N GLU A 112 17.59 4.91 8.25
CA GLU A 112 17.90 3.50 8.07
C GLU A 112 17.24 2.94 6.80
N ILE A 113 17.82 1.86 6.28
CA ILE A 113 17.29 1.08 5.16
C ILE A 113 17.18 -0.38 5.60
N HIS A 114 15.99 -0.93 5.45
CA HIS A 114 15.69 -2.34 5.72
C HIS A 114 15.34 -3.01 4.40
N ASN A 115 16.17 -3.97 3.97
CA ASN A 115 15.91 -4.78 2.77
C ASN A 115 15.19 -6.06 3.20
N GLU A 116 13.90 -6.12 2.90
CA GLU A 116 13.00 -7.20 3.28
C GLU A 116 11.99 -7.39 2.15
N GLU A 117 11.97 -8.57 1.56
CA GLU A 117 11.06 -8.87 0.45
C GLU A 117 9.67 -9.19 0.99
N PHE A 118 8.66 -8.45 0.54
CA PHE A 118 7.27 -8.68 0.91
C PHE A 118 6.50 -9.38 -0.21
N PRO A 119 5.38 -10.07 0.11
CA PRO A 119 4.53 -10.67 -0.91
C PRO A 119 4.07 -9.64 -1.95
N SER A 120 4.35 -9.93 -3.23
CA SER A 120 3.86 -9.11 -4.34
C SER A 120 2.35 -9.14 -4.41
N THR A 121 1.75 -8.01 -4.78
CA THR A 121 0.29 -7.86 -4.88
C THR A 121 -0.10 -7.41 -6.27
N SER A 122 -1.16 -8.03 -6.83
CA SER A 122 -1.68 -7.68 -8.14
C SER A 122 -3.18 -7.48 -8.08
N ILE A 123 -3.65 -6.38 -8.67
CA ILE A 123 -5.07 -6.06 -8.77
C ILE A 123 -5.47 -5.83 -10.22
N ASN A 124 -6.65 -6.31 -10.60
CA ASN A 124 -7.29 -5.95 -11.86
C ASN A 124 -8.23 -4.78 -11.60
N THR A 125 -8.03 -3.69 -12.34
CA THR A 125 -8.78 -2.44 -12.18
C THR A 125 -9.10 -1.82 -13.53
N LYS A 126 -9.87 -0.73 -13.52
CA LYS A 126 -10.09 0.13 -14.68
C LYS A 126 -9.28 1.41 -14.53
N GLY A 127 -8.76 1.92 -15.64
CA GLY A 127 -8.04 3.19 -15.75
C GLY A 127 -8.21 3.82 -17.10
#